data_AF-X1FFB7-F1
#
_entry.id   AF-X1FFB7-F1
#
_cell.length_a   1.000
_cell.length_b   1.000
_cell.length_c   1.000
_cell.angle_alpha   90.00
_cell.angle_beta   90.00
_cell.angle_gamma   90.00
#
_symmetry.space_group_name_H-M   'P 1'
#
loop_
_entity.id
_entity.type
_entity.pdbx_description
1 polymer ?
#
loop_
_entity_poly.entity_id
_entity_poly.type
_entity_poly.pdbx_seq_one_letter_code
_entity_poly.pdbx_strand_id
1 'polypeptide(L)'
;IAIGQTVDKAMLPKELEYTGWGTLSVDPVTLQTNIDGVFAGGDVVAGPADIIGAIAAGKEAAISIERYLEGADLKEGRPTPVKQVKEVSKEGVEIKTNTPVKNLEAVFNQGYKAIFLGTGAGISQKMGIPGENTKGVIHALDFLRQVNLGVKIELGERVAVIGGGNAAEA
;
A
#
# COMPACT_ATOMS: atom_id res chain seq x y z
N ILE A 1 5.90 -9.33 -18.71
CA ILE A 1 4.63 -8.59 -18.92
C ILE A 1 4.22 -7.98 -17.58
N ALA A 2 4.00 -6.68 -17.48
CA ALA A 2 3.49 -6.05 -16.26
C ALA A 2 2.64 -4.82 -16.60
N ILE A 3 1.35 -4.88 -16.29
CA ILE A 3 0.41 -3.77 -16.46
C ILE A 3 -0.09 -3.34 -15.07
N GLY A 4 0.82 -2.94 -14.20
CA GLY A 4 0.50 -2.35 -12.92
C GLY A 4 0.66 -3.25 -11.70
N GLN A 5 0.46 -2.63 -10.55
CA GLN A 5 0.59 -3.21 -9.23
C GLN A 5 -0.78 -3.38 -8.58
N THR A 6 -0.94 -4.41 -7.76
CA THR A 6 -2.14 -4.62 -6.95
C THR A 6 -1.78 -4.88 -5.49
N VAL A 7 -2.76 -4.66 -4.63
CA VAL A 7 -2.66 -4.91 -3.19
C VAL A 7 -2.57 -6.41 -2.93
N ASP A 8 -1.61 -6.80 -2.08
CA ASP A 8 -1.53 -8.16 -1.57
C ASP A 8 -2.58 -8.39 -0.47
N LYS A 9 -3.77 -8.85 -0.89
CA LYS A 9 -4.85 -9.20 0.04
C LYS A 9 -4.50 -10.34 0.99
N ALA A 10 -3.49 -11.16 0.70
CA ALA A 10 -3.06 -12.22 1.59
C ALA A 10 -2.21 -11.70 2.76
N MET A 11 -1.65 -10.49 2.63
CA MET A 11 -0.93 -9.79 3.69
C MET A 11 -1.83 -8.86 4.52
N LEU A 12 -3.07 -8.66 4.08
CA LEU A 12 -4.04 -7.82 4.77
C LEU A 12 -5.13 -8.67 5.45
N PRO A 13 -5.71 -8.16 6.54
CA PRO A 13 -6.88 -8.74 7.18
C PRO A 13 -8.03 -8.95 6.18
N LYS A 14 -8.76 -10.06 6.35
CA LYS A 14 -9.86 -10.43 5.44
C LYS A 14 -11.11 -9.59 5.66
N GLU A 15 -11.22 -8.98 6.83
CA GLU A 15 -12.34 -8.19 7.29
C GLU A 15 -12.35 -6.78 6.69
N LEU A 16 -11.26 -6.39 6.02
CA LEU A 16 -11.18 -5.10 5.34
C LEU A 16 -12.06 -5.07 4.08
N GLU A 17 -12.74 -3.96 3.88
CA GLU A 17 -13.49 -3.69 2.65
C GLU A 17 -12.57 -3.19 1.54
N TYR A 18 -12.85 -3.63 0.31
CA TYR A 18 -12.09 -3.28 -0.87
C TYR A 18 -12.98 -2.60 -1.90
N THR A 19 -12.40 -1.68 -2.67
CA THR A 19 -13.04 -1.08 -3.84
C THR A 19 -13.14 -2.09 -4.99
N GLY A 20 -13.93 -1.77 -6.01
CA GLY A 20 -14.00 -2.58 -7.25
C GLY A 20 -12.66 -2.68 -7.99
N TRP A 21 -11.68 -1.82 -7.67
CA TRP A 21 -10.33 -1.82 -8.22
C TRP A 21 -9.34 -2.68 -7.41
N GLY A 22 -9.78 -3.26 -6.29
CA GLY A 22 -8.96 -4.12 -5.44
C GLY A 22 -8.08 -3.39 -4.43
N THR A 23 -8.17 -2.06 -4.33
CA THR A 23 -7.58 -1.24 -3.26
C THR A 23 -8.48 -1.22 -2.03
N LEU A 24 -7.99 -0.74 -0.89
CA LEU A 24 -8.78 -0.59 0.33
C LEU A 24 -9.80 0.53 0.20
N SER A 25 -11.02 0.26 0.68
CA SER A 25 -12.07 1.27 0.85
C SER A 25 -11.82 2.02 2.15
N VAL A 26 -11.84 3.35 2.08
CA VAL A 26 -11.68 4.24 3.24
C VAL A 26 -12.65 5.40 3.18
N ASP A 27 -12.94 6.01 4.32
CA ASP A 27 -13.59 7.31 4.36
C ASP A 27 -12.71 8.35 3.64
N PRO A 28 -13.25 9.12 2.68
CA PRO A 28 -12.45 10.00 1.83
C PRO A 28 -11.87 11.22 2.57
N VAL A 29 -12.35 11.52 3.77
CA VAL A 29 -11.88 12.63 4.62
C VAL A 29 -10.95 12.11 5.70
N THR A 30 -11.36 11.06 6.41
CA THR A 30 -10.61 10.56 7.58
C THR A 30 -9.60 9.48 7.23
N LEU A 31 -9.70 8.86 6.06
CA LEU A 31 -8.91 7.69 5.65
C LEU A 31 -9.08 6.47 6.57
N GLN A 32 -10.12 6.46 7.40
CA GLN A 32 -10.47 5.31 8.24
C GLN A 32 -11.09 4.21 7.38
N THR A 33 -10.72 2.95 7.64
CA THR A 33 -11.33 1.79 6.97
C THR A 33 -12.69 1.47 7.60
N ASN A 34 -13.29 0.36 7.19
CA ASN A 34 -14.48 -0.20 7.86
C ASN A 34 -14.20 -0.75 9.27
N ILE A 35 -12.94 -0.78 9.72
CA ILE A 35 -12.54 -1.25 11.05
C ILE A 35 -12.18 -0.04 11.93
N ASP A 36 -12.80 0.05 13.10
CA ASP A 36 -12.53 1.15 14.03
C ASP A 36 -11.05 1.19 14.47
N GLY A 37 -10.49 2.40 14.57
CA GLY A 37 -9.07 2.61 14.87
C GLY A 37 -8.08 2.19 13.76
N VAL A 38 -8.55 1.75 12.58
CA VAL A 38 -7.69 1.37 11.46
C VAL A 38 -7.80 2.39 10.33
N PHE A 39 -6.66 2.91 9.91
CA PHE A 39 -6.53 3.94 8.86
C PHE A 39 -5.63 3.41 7.74
N ALA A 40 -5.81 3.88 6.51
CA ALA A 40 -4.98 3.45 5.38
C ALA A 40 -4.68 4.59 4.41
N GLY A 41 -3.53 4.55 3.75
CA GLY A 41 -3.13 5.58 2.78
C GLY A 41 -2.03 5.14 1.83
N GLY A 42 -1.78 5.94 0.80
CA GLY A 42 -0.84 5.60 -0.28
C GLY A 42 -1.40 4.55 -1.24
N ASP A 43 -0.52 3.78 -1.88
CA ASP A 43 -0.91 2.91 -2.99
C ASP A 43 -1.92 1.82 -2.63
N VAL A 44 -1.98 1.44 -1.36
CA VAL A 44 -2.94 0.45 -0.86
C VAL A 44 -4.39 0.97 -0.93
N VAL A 45 -4.59 2.29 -0.98
CA VAL A 45 -5.90 2.96 -1.12
C VAL A 45 -6.10 3.51 -2.52
N ALA A 46 -5.12 4.27 -3.02
CA ALA A 46 -5.22 5.03 -4.27
C ALA A 46 -4.83 4.23 -5.53
N GLY A 47 -4.23 3.05 -5.38
CA GLY A 47 -3.49 2.40 -6.48
C GLY A 47 -2.16 3.13 -6.72
N PRO A 48 -1.41 2.83 -7.79
CA PRO A 48 -0.12 3.45 -8.06
C PRO A 48 -0.25 4.98 -8.08
N ALA A 49 0.14 5.63 -6.99
CA ALA A 49 -0.01 7.07 -6.82
C ALA A 49 1.34 7.76 -7.03
N ASP A 50 1.29 9.04 -7.39
CA ASP A 50 2.49 9.86 -7.31
C ASP A 50 2.93 10.03 -5.84
N ILE A 51 4.22 10.34 -5.65
CA ILE A 51 4.80 10.50 -4.31
C ILE A 51 4.11 11.62 -3.51
N ILE A 52 3.50 12.59 -4.19
CA ILE A 52 2.81 13.73 -3.58
C ILE A 52 1.53 13.24 -2.92
N GLY A 53 0.73 12.43 -3.60
CA GLY A 53 -0.49 11.82 -3.09
C GLY A 53 -0.22 10.90 -1.91
N ALA A 54 0.86 10.11 -1.95
CA ALA A 54 1.25 9.25 -0.84
C ALA A 54 1.62 10.05 0.43
N ILE A 55 2.39 11.13 0.28
CA ILE A 55 2.77 12.00 1.40
C ILE A 55 1.54 12.72 1.98
N ALA A 56 0.65 13.21 1.12
CA ALA A 56 -0.59 13.85 1.53
C ALA A 56 -1.46 12.88 2.35
N ALA A 57 -1.69 11.66 1.84
CA ALA A 57 -2.47 10.63 2.52
C ALA A 57 -1.88 10.25 3.89
N GLY A 58 -0.55 10.11 3.99
CA GLY A 58 0.11 9.81 5.27
C GLY A 58 -0.15 10.88 6.34
N LYS A 59 -0.16 12.15 5.97
CA LYS A 59 -0.40 13.25 6.91
C LYS A 59 -1.88 13.41 7.27
N GLU A 60 -2.80 13.19 6.32
CA GLU A 60 -4.23 13.17 6.62
C GLU A 60 -4.59 12.03 7.57
N ALA A 61 -3.97 10.85 7.40
CA ALA A 61 -4.16 9.73 8.31
C ALA A 61 -3.58 10.03 9.70
N ALA A 62 -2.43 10.71 9.79
CA ALA A 62 -1.86 11.12 11.07
C ALA A 62 -2.80 12.05 11.86
N ILE A 63 -3.41 13.03 11.20
CA ILE A 63 -4.41 13.93 11.82
C ILE A 63 -5.62 13.12 12.32
N SER A 64 -6.10 12.16 11.52
CA SER A 64 -7.21 11.29 11.94
C SER A 64 -6.85 10.44 13.14
N ILE A 65 -5.65 9.87 13.18
CA ILE A 65 -5.16 9.05 14.28
C ILE A 65 -5.05 9.89 15.55
N GLU A 66 -4.48 11.09 15.47
CA GLU A 66 -4.38 12.01 16.62
C GLU A 66 -5.77 12.29 17.20
N ARG A 67 -6.73 12.71 16.37
CA ARG A 67 -8.11 12.97 16.80
C ARG A 67 -8.78 11.74 17.37
N TYR A 68 -8.56 10.57 16.76
CA TYR A 68 -9.08 9.30 17.26
C TYR A 68 -8.56 8.98 18.66
N LEU A 69 -7.26 9.18 18.91
CA LEU A 69 -6.63 8.95 20.21
C LEU A 69 -7.11 9.94 21.28
N GLU A 70 -7.46 11.16 20.88
CA GLU A 70 -8.02 12.20 21.74
C GLU A 70 -9.53 12.07 21.96
N GLY A 71 -10.22 11.18 21.23
CA GLY A 71 -11.68 11.05 21.25
C GLY A 71 -12.40 12.25 20.61
N ALA A 72 -11.71 12.99 19.75
CA ALA A 72 -12.25 14.14 19.03
C ALA A 72 -13.01 13.72 17.75
N ASP A 73 -13.85 14.63 17.23
CA ASP A 73 -14.52 14.42 15.95
C ASP A 73 -13.50 14.38 14.80
N LEU A 74 -13.49 13.27 14.05
CA LEU A 74 -12.54 13.04 12.96
C LEU A 74 -12.72 13.95 11.75
N LYS A 75 -13.90 14.56 11.58
CA LYS A 75 -14.31 15.35 10.40
C LYS A 75 -14.39 16.85 10.69
N GLU A 76 -14.48 17.26 11.95
CA GLU A 76 -14.67 18.65 12.34
C GLU A 76 -13.61 19.58 11.72
N GLY A 77 -14.04 20.57 10.94
CA GLY A 77 -13.18 21.59 10.34
C GLY A 77 -12.26 21.11 9.20
N ARG A 78 -12.43 19.88 8.68
CA ARG A 78 -11.60 19.35 7.58
C ARG A 78 -12.18 19.69 6.20
N PRO A 79 -11.45 20.39 5.32
CA PRO A 79 -11.89 20.67 3.95
C PRO A 79 -11.68 19.46 3.03
N THR A 80 -12.52 19.32 2.01
CA THR A 80 -12.28 18.44 0.85
C THR A 80 -11.58 19.23 -0.25
N PRO A 81 -10.46 18.80 -0.88
CA PRO A 81 -9.27 18.14 -0.35
C PRO A 81 -8.18 19.15 0.11
N VAL A 82 -7.21 18.66 0.90
CA VAL A 82 -6.22 19.47 1.63
C VAL A 82 -5.08 19.99 0.74
N LYS A 83 -4.78 21.29 0.81
CA LYS A 83 -3.78 21.98 -0.03
C LYS A 83 -2.37 22.05 0.54
N GLN A 84 -2.14 21.77 1.83
CA GLN A 84 -0.81 21.88 2.42
C GLN A 84 -0.63 21.05 3.69
N VAL A 85 0.60 20.60 3.87
CA VAL A 85 0.90 19.29 4.44
C VAL A 85 2.03 19.51 5.47
N LYS A 86 1.71 19.68 6.77
CA LYS A 86 2.69 19.98 7.85
C LYS A 86 3.54 18.77 8.21
N GLU A 87 4.82 18.97 8.54
CA GLU A 87 5.75 17.90 8.90
C GLU A 87 5.42 17.29 10.27
N VAL A 88 5.53 15.97 10.40
CA VAL A 88 5.25 15.22 11.64
C VAL A 88 6.58 14.85 12.30
N SER A 89 6.70 15.03 13.61
CA SER A 89 7.92 14.65 14.36
C SER A 89 8.17 13.15 14.27
N LYS A 90 9.45 12.76 14.22
CA LYS A 90 9.90 11.35 14.24
C LYS A 90 10.34 10.90 15.64
N GLU A 91 10.28 11.77 16.63
CA GLU A 91 10.69 11.48 18.01
C GLU A 91 9.76 10.43 18.63
N GLY A 92 10.33 9.41 19.27
CA GLY A 92 9.55 8.32 19.88
C GLY A 92 9.06 7.24 18.91
N VAL A 93 9.41 7.32 17.62
CA VAL A 93 9.07 6.26 16.64
C VAL A 93 9.96 5.04 16.83
N GLU A 94 9.37 3.89 17.15
CA GLU A 94 10.03 2.59 17.18
C GLU A 94 9.87 1.88 15.83
N ILE A 95 10.98 1.48 15.19
CA ILE A 95 10.97 0.76 13.91
C ILE A 95 11.27 -0.72 14.16
N LYS A 96 10.32 -1.60 13.82
CA LYS A 96 10.48 -3.07 13.90
C LYS A 96 10.42 -3.70 12.51
N THR A 97 11.56 -4.21 12.04
CA THR A 97 11.65 -4.97 10.77
C THR A 97 11.51 -6.46 11.01
N ASN A 98 11.34 -7.27 9.94
CA ASN A 98 11.15 -8.72 10.03
C ASN A 98 9.95 -9.14 10.91
N THR A 99 8.96 -8.26 11.05
CA THR A 99 7.75 -8.50 11.85
C THR A 99 6.52 -8.39 10.96
N PRO A 100 6.18 -9.42 10.16
CA PRO A 100 4.99 -9.39 9.33
C PRO A 100 3.72 -9.33 10.21
N VAL A 101 2.89 -8.31 9.97
CA VAL A 101 1.59 -8.18 10.64
C VAL A 101 0.55 -8.94 9.83
N LYS A 102 0.03 -10.05 10.38
CA LYS A 102 -0.98 -10.90 9.74
C LYS A 102 -2.38 -10.77 10.35
N ASN A 103 -2.47 -10.22 11.55
CA ASN A 103 -3.72 -10.08 12.29
C ASN A 103 -3.70 -8.74 13.05
N LEU A 104 -4.65 -7.85 12.76
CA LEU A 104 -4.77 -6.57 13.44
C LEU A 104 -5.15 -6.74 14.91
N GLU A 105 -5.96 -7.74 15.24
CA GLU A 105 -6.34 -8.04 16.62
C GLU A 105 -5.10 -8.35 17.47
N ALA A 106 -4.12 -9.07 16.90
CA ALA A 106 -2.85 -9.32 17.57
C ALA A 106 -2.04 -8.03 17.81
N VAL A 107 -2.23 -7.00 16.98
CA VAL A 107 -1.61 -5.68 17.18
C VAL A 107 -2.37 -4.91 18.25
N PHE A 108 -3.71 -4.88 18.21
CA PHE A 108 -4.51 -4.26 19.27
C PHE A 108 -4.25 -4.89 20.64
N ASN A 109 -4.09 -6.22 20.71
CA ASN A 109 -3.75 -6.94 21.94
C ASN A 109 -2.37 -6.60 22.52
N GLN A 110 -1.49 -5.95 21.75
CA GLN A 110 -0.22 -5.40 22.25
C GLN A 110 -0.39 -4.02 22.90
N GLY A 111 -1.61 -3.47 22.93
CA GLY A 111 -1.93 -2.18 23.54
C GLY A 111 -1.90 -1.00 22.59
N TYR A 112 -1.69 -1.22 21.28
CA TYR A 112 -1.85 -0.17 20.28
C TYR A 112 -3.32 0.21 20.15
N LYS A 113 -3.61 1.50 20.12
CA LYS A 113 -4.98 2.03 20.03
C LYS A 113 -5.41 2.32 18.60
N ALA A 114 -4.45 2.56 17.70
CA ALA A 114 -4.71 2.85 16.30
C ALA A 114 -3.66 2.19 15.41
N ILE A 115 -4.03 1.86 14.17
CA ILE A 115 -3.16 1.22 13.18
C ILE A 115 -3.24 1.99 11.86
N PHE A 116 -2.08 2.26 11.25
CA PHE A 116 -1.99 2.81 9.90
C PHE A 116 -1.47 1.76 8.91
N LEU A 117 -2.20 1.56 7.81
CA LEU A 117 -1.84 0.64 6.72
C LEU A 117 -1.25 1.43 5.55
N GLY A 118 0.07 1.29 5.36
CA GLY A 118 0.83 1.88 4.25
C GLY A 118 1.66 0.83 3.50
N THR A 119 1.14 -0.40 3.36
CA THR A 119 1.89 -1.55 2.81
C THR A 119 2.14 -1.49 1.30
N GLY A 120 1.54 -0.51 0.62
CA GLY A 120 1.65 -0.33 -0.83
C GLY A 120 0.96 -1.44 -1.64
N ALA A 121 1.23 -1.46 -2.95
CA ALA A 121 0.74 -2.46 -3.90
C ALA A 121 1.89 -3.39 -4.35
N GLY A 122 2.17 -4.42 -3.56
CA GLY A 122 3.36 -5.27 -3.72
C GLY A 122 3.28 -6.39 -4.76
N ILE A 123 2.18 -6.55 -5.49
CA ILE A 123 1.97 -7.68 -6.42
C ILE A 123 1.88 -7.19 -7.87
N SER A 124 2.50 -7.92 -8.80
CA SER A 124 2.31 -7.69 -10.24
C SER A 124 0.90 -8.12 -10.66
N GLN A 125 0.16 -7.24 -11.33
CA GLN A 125 -1.10 -7.65 -11.95
C GLN A 125 -0.87 -8.72 -13.01
N LYS A 126 -1.72 -9.75 -12.99
CA LYS A 126 -1.75 -10.81 -14.01
C LYS A 126 -2.74 -10.41 -15.11
N MET A 127 -2.33 -10.61 -16.35
CA MET A 127 -3.12 -10.29 -17.54
C MET A 127 -4.15 -11.39 -17.86
N GLY A 128 -3.95 -12.63 -17.36
CA GLY A 128 -4.88 -13.73 -17.56
C GLY A 128 -4.90 -14.29 -18.98
N ILE A 129 -3.83 -14.06 -19.77
CA ILE A 129 -3.74 -14.50 -21.16
C ILE A 129 -3.12 -15.90 -21.30
N PRO A 130 -3.47 -16.67 -22.34
CA PRO A 130 -2.80 -17.93 -22.64
C PRO A 130 -1.29 -17.75 -22.76
N GLY A 131 -0.52 -18.62 -22.10
CA GLY A 131 0.93 -18.57 -22.12
C GLY A 131 1.58 -17.69 -21.04
N GLU A 132 0.82 -16.99 -20.20
CA GLU A 132 1.36 -16.10 -19.15
C GLU A 132 2.27 -16.82 -18.14
N ASN A 133 2.03 -18.11 -17.87
CA ASN A 133 2.84 -18.92 -16.95
C ASN A 133 3.87 -19.81 -17.66
N THR A 134 4.24 -19.51 -18.91
CA THR A 134 5.20 -20.32 -19.67
C THR A 134 6.65 -19.97 -19.36
N LYS A 135 7.55 -20.94 -19.59
CA LYS A 135 8.99 -20.76 -19.39
C LYS A 135 9.49 -19.60 -20.25
N GLY A 136 10.14 -18.61 -19.62
CA GLY A 136 10.65 -17.40 -20.25
C GLY A 136 9.76 -16.17 -20.07
N VAL A 137 8.54 -16.34 -19.54
CA VAL A 137 7.71 -15.20 -19.10
C VAL A 137 7.98 -14.94 -17.62
N ILE A 138 8.46 -13.73 -17.31
CA ILE A 138 8.73 -13.28 -15.94
C ILE A 138 7.87 -12.04 -15.67
N HIS A 139 7.19 -12.02 -14.53
CA HIS A 139 6.46 -10.84 -14.06
C HIS A 139 7.43 -9.77 -13.54
N ALA A 140 7.12 -8.49 -13.74
CA ALA A 140 8.09 -7.43 -13.48
C ALA A 140 8.55 -7.37 -12.01
N LEU A 141 7.66 -7.51 -11.03
CA LEU A 141 8.10 -7.48 -9.63
C LEU A 141 8.93 -8.69 -9.25
N ASP A 142 8.66 -9.86 -9.82
CA ASP A 142 9.48 -11.06 -9.59
C ASP A 142 10.87 -10.90 -10.20
N PHE A 143 10.94 -10.31 -11.40
CA PHE A 143 12.20 -9.96 -12.05
C PHE A 143 13.00 -8.96 -11.21
N LEU A 144 12.41 -7.81 -10.87
CA LEU A 144 13.07 -6.77 -10.08
C LEU A 144 13.49 -7.27 -8.69
N ARG A 145 12.65 -8.08 -8.04
CA ARG A 145 13.00 -8.70 -6.75
C ARG A 145 14.21 -9.63 -6.88
N GLN A 146 14.27 -10.46 -7.92
CA GLN A 146 15.41 -11.35 -8.16
C GLN A 146 16.69 -10.56 -8.43
N VAL A 147 16.63 -9.52 -9.27
CA VAL A 147 17.76 -8.62 -9.53
C VAL A 147 18.25 -7.97 -8.25
N ASN A 148 17.34 -7.39 -7.44
CA ASN A 148 17.69 -6.73 -6.18
C ASN A 148 18.28 -7.69 -5.13
N LEU A 149 17.91 -8.98 -5.18
CA LEU A 149 18.47 -10.02 -4.32
C LEU A 149 19.78 -10.62 -4.88
N GLY A 150 20.30 -10.10 -5.99
CA GLY A 150 21.52 -10.59 -6.62
C GLY A 150 21.37 -11.98 -7.27
N VAL A 151 20.13 -12.43 -7.51
CA VAL A 151 19.86 -13.69 -8.18
C VAL A 151 20.21 -13.55 -9.65
N LYS A 152 21.04 -14.46 -10.17
CA LYS A 152 21.40 -14.48 -11.59
C LYS A 152 20.20 -14.95 -12.41
N ILE A 153 19.66 -14.06 -13.24
CA ILE A 153 18.54 -14.35 -14.14
C ILE A 153 19.10 -14.71 -15.52
N GLU A 154 18.71 -15.87 -16.05
CA GLU A 154 19.06 -16.26 -17.41
C GLU A 154 18.10 -15.58 -18.40
N LEU A 155 18.64 -14.64 -19.18
CA LEU A 155 17.92 -13.97 -20.27
C LEU A 155 18.28 -14.62 -21.61
N GLY A 156 17.29 -14.76 -22.49
CA GLY A 156 17.51 -15.18 -23.87
C GLY A 156 18.09 -14.05 -24.74
N GLU A 157 18.48 -14.37 -25.97
CA GLU A 157 19.07 -13.41 -26.92
C GLU A 157 18.15 -12.23 -27.27
N ARG A 158 16.84 -12.43 -27.14
CA ARG A 158 15.81 -11.41 -27.42
C ARG A 158 14.87 -11.30 -26.23
N VAL A 159 14.73 -10.09 -25.72
CA VAL A 159 13.84 -9.76 -24.61
C VAL A 159 12.75 -8.83 -25.11
N ALA A 160 11.51 -9.09 -24.71
CA ALA A 160 10.38 -8.20 -24.94
C ALA A 160 9.82 -7.73 -23.59
N VAL A 161 9.71 -6.42 -23.40
CA VAL A 161 9.02 -5.82 -22.27
C VAL A 161 7.61 -5.49 -22.72
N ILE A 162 6.60 -5.95 -21.96
CA ILE A 162 5.19 -5.71 -22.27
C ILE A 162 4.59 -5.03 -21.05
N GLY A 163 4.24 -3.75 -21.18
CA GLY A 163 3.85 -2.89 -20.06
C GLY A 163 4.36 -1.46 -20.29
N GLY A 164 3.76 -0.46 -19.62
CA GLY A 164 4.07 0.97 -19.85
C GLY A 164 3.98 1.83 -18.60
N GLY A 165 4.51 1.36 -17.46
CA GLY A 165 4.56 2.13 -16.20
C GLY A 165 5.92 1.99 -15.50
N ASN A 166 6.08 2.53 -14.29
CA ASN A 166 7.37 2.60 -13.57
C ASN A 166 8.14 1.27 -13.51
N ALA A 167 7.46 0.13 -13.41
CA ALA A 167 8.09 -1.19 -13.40
C ALA A 167 8.75 -1.60 -14.74
N ALA A 168 8.44 -0.89 -15.84
CA ALA A 168 9.07 -1.08 -17.14
C ALA A 168 10.26 -0.13 -17.37
N GLU A 169 10.41 0.92 -16.56
CA GLU A 169 11.52 1.90 -16.62
C GLU A 169 12.61 1.65 -15.56
N ALA A 170 12.34 0.82 -14.55
CA ALA A 170 13.21 0.56 -13.39
C ALA A 170 14.30 -0.50 -13.62
#